data_AF-A0A9W6QE82-F1
#
_entry.id   AF-A0A9W6QE82-F1
#
_cell.length_a   1.000
_cell.length_b   1.000
_cell.length_c   1.000
_cell.angle_alpha   90.00
_cell.angle_beta   90.00
_cell.angle_gamma   90.00
#
_symmetry.space_group_name_H-M   'P 1'
#
loop_
_entity.id
_entity.type
_entity.pdbx_description
1 polymer ?
#
loop_
_entity_poly.entity_id
_entity_poly.type
_entity_poly.pdbx_seq_one_letter_code
_entity_poly.pdbx_strand_id
1 'polypeptide(L)'
;MEPSGTAGPVTADDLAEGVRLVVALLSGAQATAADWDRPAGTLEWSCWETAEHLADDLFSYAAQLGPQSPPVDGFLPLVWRREAPGKPANVVFAQREAGPQGLVQVLEACGALLVAMVRTARPQDRAFHGFGTADAEGSAAMGLVELFAHAQDLALGLGLEWTAPAGISARVLARLFPAAPTDTDPWPTLLWATGRGDLPGRERPAEWRWYSAPRD
;
A
#
# COMPACT_ATOMS: atom_id res chain seq x y z
N MET A 1 -0.25 -3.12 -31.73
CA MET A 1 -1.23 -3.25 -30.64
C MET A 1 -1.25 -4.72 -30.27
N GLU A 2 -0.33 -5.09 -29.37
CA GLU A 2 -0.25 -6.47 -28.84
C GLU A 2 -1.54 -6.77 -28.07
N PRO A 3 -2.02 -8.03 -28.07
CA PRO A 3 -3.19 -8.40 -27.28
C PRO A 3 -2.88 -8.12 -25.81
N SER A 4 -3.83 -7.53 -25.09
CA SER A 4 -3.84 -7.49 -23.63
C SER A 4 -3.76 -8.93 -23.11
N GLY A 5 -2.55 -9.41 -22.85
CA GLY A 5 -2.34 -10.61 -22.06
C GLY A 5 -2.97 -10.36 -20.70
N THR A 6 -3.73 -11.34 -20.20
CA THR A 6 -4.19 -11.35 -18.81
C THR A 6 -3.01 -11.02 -17.91
N ALA A 7 -3.15 -9.97 -17.11
CA ALA A 7 -2.12 -9.57 -16.16
C ALA A 7 -1.79 -10.79 -15.29
N GLY A 8 -0.51 -11.18 -15.24
CA GLY A 8 -0.06 -12.29 -14.40
C GLY A 8 -0.33 -12.06 -12.91
N PRO A 9 -0.09 -13.05 -12.04
CA PRO A 9 -0.33 -12.91 -10.61
C PRO A 9 0.58 -11.83 -10.00
N VAL A 10 0.13 -11.20 -8.90
CA VAL A 10 0.99 -10.32 -8.11
C VAL A 10 2.02 -11.16 -7.36
N THR A 11 3.29 -10.76 -7.45
CA THR A 11 4.40 -11.53 -6.84
C THR A 11 5.07 -10.78 -5.69
N ALA A 12 5.87 -11.50 -4.91
CA ALA A 12 6.74 -10.87 -3.92
C ALA A 12 7.82 -9.97 -4.55
N ASP A 13 8.22 -10.25 -5.78
CA ASP A 13 9.19 -9.42 -6.52
C ASP A 13 8.54 -8.10 -6.96
N ASP A 14 7.26 -8.12 -7.32
CA ASP A 14 6.50 -6.90 -7.56
C ASP A 14 6.44 -6.04 -6.30
N LEU A 15 6.13 -6.67 -5.16
CA LEU A 15 6.10 -5.98 -3.87
C LEU A 15 7.47 -5.40 -3.51
N ALA A 16 8.55 -6.18 -3.67
CA ALA A 16 9.91 -5.72 -3.41
C ALA A 16 10.30 -4.53 -4.30
N GLU A 17 9.90 -4.54 -5.57
CA GLU A 17 10.11 -3.41 -6.48
C GLU A 17 9.29 -2.19 -6.07
N GLY A 18 8.03 -2.38 -5.66
CA GLY A 18 7.20 -1.31 -5.13
C GLY A 18 7.82 -0.64 -3.90
N VAL A 19 8.27 -1.43 -2.92
CA VAL A 19 8.98 -0.94 -1.73
C VAL A 19 10.22 -0.15 -2.15
N ARG A 20 11.06 -0.73 -3.02
CA ARG A 20 12.30 -0.09 -3.49
C ARG A 20 12.04 1.27 -4.14
N LEU A 21 11.02 1.38 -4.98
CA LEU A 21 10.67 2.62 -5.69
C LEU A 21 10.16 3.70 -4.73
N VAL A 22 9.27 3.34 -3.80
CA VAL A 22 8.72 4.30 -2.82
C VAL A 22 9.80 4.74 -1.83
N VAL A 23 10.65 3.83 -1.34
CA VAL A 23 11.79 4.18 -0.50
C VAL A 23 12.75 5.12 -1.22
N ALA A 24 13.05 4.86 -2.51
CA ALA A 24 13.91 5.72 -3.31
C ALA A 24 13.31 7.14 -3.49
N LEU A 25 12.00 7.23 -3.75
CA LEU A 25 11.28 8.50 -3.83
C LEU A 25 11.44 9.32 -2.54
N LEU A 26 11.17 8.69 -1.40
CA LEU A 26 11.13 9.36 -0.09
C LEU A 26 12.52 9.60 0.52
N SER A 27 13.55 8.88 0.06
CA SER A 27 14.95 9.11 0.45
C SER A 27 15.63 10.24 -0.34
N GLY A 28 14.97 10.77 -1.37
CA GLY A 28 15.52 11.84 -2.20
C GLY A 28 15.79 13.12 -1.42
N ALA A 29 16.81 13.88 -1.83
CA ALA A 29 17.24 15.10 -1.12
C ALA A 29 16.09 16.09 -0.88
N GLN A 30 15.21 16.27 -1.86
CA GLN A 30 14.03 17.12 -1.73
C GLN A 30 13.08 16.63 -0.64
N ALA A 31 12.77 15.34 -0.62
CA ALA A 31 11.90 14.74 0.39
C ALA A 31 12.50 14.90 1.79
N THR A 32 13.80 14.65 1.95
CA THR A 32 14.49 14.77 3.25
C THR A 32 14.59 16.19 3.79
N ALA A 33 14.56 17.20 2.90
CA ALA A 33 14.61 18.62 3.26
C ALA A 33 13.22 19.26 3.38
N ALA A 34 12.17 18.54 2.98
CA ALA A 34 10.79 19.01 3.06
C ALA A 34 10.29 19.03 4.51
N ASP A 35 9.21 19.77 4.72
CA ASP A 35 8.45 19.77 5.96
C ASP A 35 7.45 18.60 5.92
N TRP A 36 7.58 17.67 6.87
CA TRP A 36 6.77 16.44 6.95
C TRP A 36 5.53 16.58 7.84
N ASP A 37 5.36 17.72 8.51
CA ASP A 37 4.18 17.98 9.35
C ASP A 37 3.02 18.59 8.56
N ARG A 38 3.26 18.98 7.30
CA ARG A 38 2.19 19.39 6.38
C ARG A 38 1.32 18.21 5.91
N PRO A 39 0.11 18.49 5.43
CA PRO A 39 -0.79 17.47 4.87
C PRO A 39 -0.17 16.65 3.72
N ALA A 40 -0.45 15.36 3.69
CA ALA A 40 -0.13 14.46 2.58
C ALA A 40 -1.17 14.61 1.47
N GLY A 41 -0.91 15.53 0.53
CA GLY A 41 -1.80 15.78 -0.61
C GLY A 41 -3.17 16.30 -0.16
N THR A 42 -4.20 15.48 -0.31
CA THR A 42 -5.58 15.83 0.08
C THR A 42 -6.00 15.26 1.44
N LEU A 43 -5.13 14.49 2.09
CA LEU A 43 -5.42 13.88 3.39
C LEU A 43 -5.33 14.92 4.52
N GLU A 44 -6.10 14.71 5.59
CA GLU A 44 -5.95 15.47 6.84
C GLU A 44 -4.71 15.04 7.65
N TRP A 45 -4.15 13.88 7.31
CA TRP A 45 -2.92 13.36 7.91
C TRP A 45 -1.71 14.09 7.35
N SER A 46 -0.71 14.30 8.21
CA SER A 46 0.57 14.81 7.74
C SER A 46 1.32 13.79 6.88
N CYS A 47 2.35 14.23 6.16
CA CYS A 47 3.26 13.31 5.47
C CYS A 47 3.91 12.33 6.45
N TRP A 48 4.26 12.77 7.66
CA TRP A 48 4.78 11.90 8.71
C TRP A 48 3.79 10.81 9.09
N GLU A 49 2.57 11.20 9.45
CA GLU A 49 1.53 10.27 9.89
C GLU A 49 1.12 9.29 8.80
N THR A 50 1.11 9.76 7.54
CA THR A 50 0.79 8.92 6.36
C THR A 50 1.88 7.89 6.10
N ALA A 51 3.15 8.25 6.26
CA ALA A 51 4.25 7.29 6.10
C ALA A 51 4.36 6.30 7.27
N GLU A 52 4.03 6.70 8.51
CA GLU A 52 3.89 5.77 9.63
C GLU A 52 2.74 4.79 9.42
N HIS A 53 1.58 5.28 8.98
CA HIS A 53 0.45 4.42 8.62
C HIS A 53 0.84 3.42 7.53
N LEU A 54 1.53 3.88 6.48
CA LEU A 54 2.00 3.00 5.41
C LEU A 54 2.98 1.93 5.93
N ALA A 55 3.90 2.30 6.83
CA ALA A 55 4.78 1.33 7.48
C ALA A 55 4.00 0.32 8.33
N ASP A 56 3.00 0.79 9.09
CA ASP A 56 2.13 -0.04 9.91
C ASP A 56 1.28 -1.02 9.11
N ASP A 57 0.73 -0.59 7.96
CA ASP A 57 -0.04 -1.46 7.06
C ASP A 57 0.82 -2.63 6.56
N LEU A 58 2.03 -2.33 6.07
CA LEU A 58 2.96 -3.36 5.60
C LEU A 58 3.36 -4.31 6.73
N PHE A 59 3.65 -3.78 7.91
CA PHE A 59 3.94 -4.58 9.10
C PHE A 59 2.75 -5.46 9.50
N SER A 60 1.56 -4.89 9.56
CA SER A 60 0.33 -5.57 9.99
C SER A 60 -0.04 -6.70 9.04
N TYR A 61 0.09 -6.50 7.73
CA TYR A 61 -0.13 -7.56 6.74
C TYR A 61 0.91 -8.69 6.88
N ALA A 62 2.18 -8.36 7.15
CA ALA A 62 3.23 -9.34 7.39
C ALA A 62 2.96 -10.14 8.68
N ALA A 63 2.64 -9.43 9.76
CA ALA A 63 2.34 -10.01 11.06
C ALA A 63 1.12 -10.93 10.97
N GLN A 64 0.06 -10.54 10.27
CA GLN A 64 -1.16 -11.34 10.13
C GLN A 64 -0.89 -12.68 9.40
N LEU A 65 0.04 -12.71 8.44
CA LEU A 65 0.47 -13.93 7.73
C LEU A 65 1.45 -14.80 8.54
N GLY A 66 2.17 -14.23 9.50
CA GLY A 66 3.28 -14.89 10.19
C GLY A 66 2.96 -16.14 11.04
N PRO A 67 1.79 -16.27 11.71
CA PRO A 67 1.51 -17.43 12.55
C PRO A 67 1.47 -18.75 11.76
N GLN A 68 1.80 -19.86 12.41
CA GLN A 68 1.66 -21.20 11.80
C GLN A 68 0.21 -21.56 11.42
N SER A 69 -0.76 -20.85 11.98
CA SER A 69 -2.17 -20.89 11.62
C SER A 69 -2.68 -19.45 11.65
N PRO A 70 -2.54 -18.71 10.55
CA PRO A 70 -2.94 -17.30 10.48
C PRO A 70 -4.42 -17.12 10.88
N PRO A 71 -4.76 -16.10 11.67
CA PRO A 71 -6.14 -15.87 12.06
C PRO A 71 -6.96 -15.40 10.85
N VAL A 72 -8.12 -16.02 10.65
CA VAL A 72 -9.05 -15.70 9.56
C VAL A 72 -10.30 -14.94 10.02
N ASP A 73 -10.53 -14.85 11.34
CA ASP A 73 -11.74 -14.25 11.93
C ASP A 73 -11.50 -12.85 12.53
N GLY A 74 -10.26 -12.37 12.52
CA GLY A 74 -9.92 -11.07 13.08
C GLY A 74 -8.43 -10.73 13.02
N PHE A 75 -8.12 -9.47 13.29
CA PHE A 75 -6.74 -9.02 13.39
C PHE A 75 -6.03 -9.67 14.58
N LEU A 76 -4.71 -9.79 14.49
CA LEU A 76 -3.89 -10.14 15.64
C LEU A 76 -4.18 -9.16 16.81
N PRO A 77 -4.18 -9.65 18.06
CA PRO A 77 -4.48 -8.82 19.23
C PRO A 77 -3.28 -7.94 19.63
N LEU A 78 -2.72 -7.22 18.66
CA LEU A 78 -1.73 -6.18 18.87
C LEU A 78 -2.39 -4.97 19.54
N VAL A 79 -1.59 -4.22 20.30
CA VAL A 79 -2.08 -3.02 20.96
C VAL A 79 -2.02 -1.86 19.97
N TRP A 80 -3.17 -1.48 19.43
CA TRP A 80 -3.31 -0.32 18.57
C TRP A 80 -3.41 0.97 19.39
N ARG A 81 -2.77 2.02 18.91
CA ARG A 81 -2.78 3.35 19.54
C ARG A 81 -3.01 4.42 18.48
N ARG A 82 -3.72 5.49 18.87
CA ARG A 82 -3.81 6.74 18.11
C ARG A 82 -3.09 7.79 18.93
N GLU A 83 -2.21 8.57 18.31
CA GLU A 83 -1.53 9.66 19.01
C GLU A 83 -2.46 10.83 19.32
N ALA A 84 -3.49 11.05 18.49
CA ALA A 84 -4.52 12.06 18.69
C ALA A 84 -5.84 11.70 17.96
N PRO A 85 -6.97 12.37 18.27
CA PRO A 85 -8.22 12.20 17.53
C PRO A 85 -8.03 12.46 16.03
N GLY A 86 -8.63 11.62 15.18
CA GLY A 86 -8.54 11.71 13.71
C GLY A 86 -7.25 11.15 13.09
N LYS A 87 -6.24 10.83 13.90
CA LYS A 87 -4.96 10.24 13.43
C LYS A 87 -5.07 8.74 13.23
N PRO A 88 -4.26 8.14 12.32
CA PRO A 88 -4.29 6.69 12.10
C PRO A 88 -4.04 5.93 13.41
N ALA A 89 -4.65 4.75 13.51
CA ALA A 89 -4.35 3.83 14.60
C ALA A 89 -3.23 2.92 14.11
N ASN A 90 -2.09 2.91 14.80
CA ASN A 90 -0.93 2.12 14.42
C ASN A 90 -0.39 1.33 15.62
N VAL A 91 0.47 0.37 15.33
CA VAL A 91 1.39 -0.31 16.24
C VAL A 91 2.83 0.20 16.01
N VAL A 92 3.16 0.50 14.76
CA VAL A 92 4.46 1.04 14.32
C VAL A 92 4.45 2.56 14.35
N PHE A 93 5.41 3.14 15.07
CA PHE A 93 5.67 4.57 15.14
C PHE A 93 7.18 4.81 15.03
N ALA A 94 7.57 5.81 14.25
CA ALA A 94 8.98 6.18 14.07
C ALA A 94 9.42 7.20 15.12
N GLN A 95 10.70 7.18 15.46
CA GLN A 95 11.28 8.20 16.35
C GLN A 95 11.37 9.54 15.60
N ARG A 96 10.71 10.57 16.11
CA ARG A 96 10.68 11.91 15.51
C ARG A 96 12.09 12.51 15.38
N GLU A 97 12.97 12.23 16.34
CA GLU A 97 14.35 12.72 16.38
C GLU A 97 15.22 12.15 15.25
N ALA A 98 14.85 11.00 14.68
CA ALA A 98 15.55 10.40 13.55
C ALA A 98 15.19 11.08 12.21
N GLY A 99 14.18 11.95 12.22
CA GLY A 99 13.72 12.71 11.05
C GLY A 99 13.21 11.83 9.91
N PRO A 100 12.98 12.43 8.73
CA PRO A 100 12.45 11.72 7.56
C PRO A 100 13.26 10.50 7.14
N GLN A 101 14.59 10.55 7.27
CA GLN A 101 15.46 9.43 6.92
C GLN A 101 15.22 8.23 7.83
N GLY A 102 15.08 8.45 9.14
CA GLY A 102 14.74 7.37 10.08
C GLY A 102 13.35 6.80 9.84
N LEU A 103 12.36 7.63 9.53
CA LEU A 103 11.02 7.18 9.17
C LEU A 103 11.03 6.29 7.91
N VAL A 104 11.78 6.69 6.87
CA VAL A 104 11.90 5.88 5.65
C VAL A 104 12.61 4.54 5.92
N GLN A 105 13.57 4.48 6.85
CA GLN A 105 14.17 3.20 7.29
C GLN A 105 13.15 2.28 7.97
N VAL A 106 12.25 2.83 8.79
CA VAL A 106 11.15 2.06 9.40
C VAL A 106 10.20 1.51 8.33
N LEU A 107 9.82 2.35 7.37
CA LEU A 107 9.00 1.94 6.23
C LEU A 107 9.67 0.82 5.41
N GLU A 108 10.96 0.97 5.09
CA GLU A 108 11.74 -0.04 4.36
C GLU A 108 11.79 -1.38 5.11
N ALA A 109 12.01 -1.34 6.44
CA ALA A 109 12.03 -2.53 7.27
C ALA A 109 10.66 -3.24 7.27
N CYS A 110 9.55 -2.51 7.39
CA CYS A 110 8.21 -3.08 7.35
C CYS A 110 7.86 -3.66 5.98
N GLY A 111 8.25 -2.97 4.90
CA GLY A 111 8.14 -3.50 3.54
C GLY A 111 8.94 -4.78 3.34
N ALA A 112 10.18 -4.84 3.85
CA ALA A 112 11.01 -6.04 3.79
C ALA A 112 10.41 -7.23 4.56
N LEU A 113 9.77 -6.98 5.71
CA LEU A 113 9.03 -8.00 6.45
C LEU A 113 7.88 -8.58 5.63
N LEU A 114 7.07 -7.73 4.98
CA LEU A 114 5.97 -8.21 4.14
C LEU A 114 6.48 -9.00 2.94
N VAL A 115 7.51 -8.51 2.25
CA VAL A 115 8.15 -9.24 1.14
C VAL A 115 8.60 -10.63 1.60
N ALA A 116 9.26 -10.73 2.75
CA ALA A 116 9.73 -12.01 3.29
C ALA A 116 8.56 -12.95 3.63
N MET A 117 7.50 -12.43 4.25
CA MET A 117 6.32 -13.24 4.59
C MET A 117 5.58 -13.72 3.35
N VAL A 118 5.36 -12.86 2.35
CA VAL A 118 4.76 -13.26 1.07
C VAL A 118 5.58 -14.35 0.38
N ARG A 119 6.92 -14.24 0.38
CA ARG A 119 7.81 -15.26 -0.23
C ARG A 119 7.75 -16.62 0.46
N THR A 120 7.48 -16.64 1.75
CA THR A 120 7.57 -17.87 2.58
C THR A 120 6.21 -18.44 2.98
N ALA A 121 5.12 -17.70 2.75
CA ALA A 121 3.77 -18.14 2.98
C ALA A 121 3.45 -19.42 2.18
N ARG A 122 2.72 -20.34 2.81
CA ARG A 122 2.27 -21.58 2.18
C ARG A 122 1.03 -21.28 1.32
N PRO A 123 0.77 -22.05 0.26
CA PRO A 123 -0.39 -21.83 -0.61
C PRO A 123 -1.75 -21.80 0.12
N GLN A 124 -1.86 -22.53 1.23
CA GLN A 124 -3.07 -22.60 2.06
C GLN A 124 -3.19 -21.49 3.12
N ASP A 125 -2.16 -20.65 3.31
CA ASP A 125 -2.20 -19.60 4.34
C ASP A 125 -3.20 -18.51 3.97
N ARG A 126 -3.96 -18.05 4.97
CA ARG A 126 -5.06 -17.10 4.81
C ARG A 126 -5.07 -16.12 5.99
N ALA A 127 -4.83 -14.85 5.72
CA ALA A 127 -4.75 -13.78 6.71
C ALA A 127 -6.01 -12.90 6.67
N PHE A 128 -6.67 -12.70 7.82
CA PHE A 128 -7.80 -11.78 7.92
C PHE A 128 -7.44 -10.35 7.49
N HIS A 129 -8.34 -9.71 6.77
CA HIS A 129 -8.34 -8.26 6.57
C HIS A 129 -9.80 -7.77 6.50
N GLY A 130 -10.05 -6.52 6.88
CA GLY A 130 -11.41 -5.95 6.90
C GLY A 130 -12.12 -5.97 5.54
N PHE A 131 -11.35 -6.02 4.45
CA PHE A 131 -11.86 -6.14 3.07
C PHE A 131 -11.84 -7.57 2.50
N GLY A 132 -11.61 -8.57 3.34
CA GLY A 132 -11.65 -10.00 3.01
C GLY A 132 -10.36 -10.73 3.41
N THR A 133 -10.44 -12.05 3.61
CA THR A 133 -9.27 -12.85 4.00
C THR A 133 -8.31 -13.01 2.82
N ALA A 134 -7.07 -12.53 2.93
CA ALA A 134 -6.07 -12.55 1.88
C ALA A 134 -5.21 -13.83 1.91
N ASP A 135 -4.82 -14.31 0.73
CA ASP A 135 -3.67 -15.22 0.56
C ASP A 135 -2.38 -14.40 0.33
N ALA A 136 -1.26 -15.09 0.08
CA ALA A 136 0.03 -14.43 -0.14
C ALA A 136 0.00 -13.42 -1.31
N GLU A 137 -0.64 -13.78 -2.43
CA GLU A 137 -0.83 -12.87 -3.57
C GLU A 137 -1.69 -11.66 -3.18
N GLY A 138 -2.79 -11.89 -2.45
CA GLY A 138 -3.65 -10.83 -1.94
C GLY A 138 -2.92 -9.88 -1.00
N SER A 139 -2.12 -10.39 -0.08
CA SER A 139 -1.30 -9.57 0.83
C SER A 139 -0.25 -8.77 0.07
N ALA A 140 0.37 -9.34 -0.96
CA ALA A 140 1.29 -8.60 -1.83
C ALA A 140 0.58 -7.47 -2.58
N ALA A 141 -0.60 -7.76 -3.14
CA ALA A 141 -1.41 -6.77 -3.86
C ALA A 141 -1.91 -5.66 -2.94
N MET A 142 -2.29 -5.99 -1.69
CA MET A 142 -2.69 -5.04 -0.67
C MET A 142 -1.54 -4.11 -0.30
N GLY A 143 -0.35 -4.65 -0.02
CA GLY A 143 0.83 -3.84 0.24
C GLY A 143 1.18 -2.91 -0.93
N LEU A 144 1.02 -3.37 -2.17
CA LEU A 144 1.27 -2.56 -3.37
C LEU A 144 0.24 -1.45 -3.60
N VAL A 145 -1.06 -1.70 -3.39
CA VAL A 145 -2.06 -0.63 -3.52
C VAL A 145 -1.83 0.44 -2.46
N GLU A 146 -1.53 0.05 -1.22
CA GLU A 146 -1.18 0.98 -0.14
C GLU A 146 0.07 1.80 -0.47
N LEU A 147 1.16 1.13 -0.86
CA LEU A 147 2.40 1.79 -1.28
C LEU A 147 2.14 2.81 -2.38
N PHE A 148 1.42 2.46 -3.43
CA PHE A 148 1.25 3.35 -4.59
C PHE A 148 0.29 4.50 -4.30
N ALA A 149 -0.80 4.23 -3.59
CA ALA A 149 -1.80 5.24 -3.25
C ALA A 149 -1.21 6.26 -2.28
N HIS A 150 -0.51 5.82 -1.22
CA HIS A 150 0.10 6.72 -0.26
C HIS A 150 1.41 7.34 -0.76
N ALA A 151 2.16 6.71 -1.67
CA ALA A 151 3.24 7.41 -2.37
C ALA A 151 2.72 8.59 -3.20
N GLN A 152 1.52 8.50 -3.81
CA GLN A 152 0.89 9.65 -4.45
C GLN A 152 0.54 10.75 -3.44
N ASP A 153 -0.07 10.38 -2.31
CA ASP A 153 -0.43 11.35 -1.25
C ASP A 153 0.81 12.08 -0.70
N LEU A 154 1.87 11.32 -0.42
CA LEU A 154 3.16 11.83 0.04
C LEU A 154 3.85 12.68 -1.02
N ALA A 155 3.85 12.25 -2.29
CA ALA A 155 4.45 13.01 -3.37
C ALA A 155 3.80 14.39 -3.51
N LEU A 156 2.46 14.44 -3.47
CA LEU A 156 1.72 15.71 -3.51
C LEU A 156 2.06 16.61 -2.31
N GLY A 157 2.08 16.06 -1.09
CA GLY A 157 2.39 16.82 0.13
C GLY A 157 3.84 17.35 0.15
N LEU A 158 4.79 16.55 -0.31
CA LEU A 158 6.22 16.87 -0.32
C LEU A 158 6.68 17.62 -1.60
N GLY A 159 5.77 17.84 -2.56
CA GLY A 159 6.05 18.51 -3.83
C GLY A 159 6.92 17.68 -4.79
N LEU A 160 6.85 16.36 -4.70
CA LEU A 160 7.57 15.40 -5.53
C LEU A 160 6.71 14.96 -6.72
N GLU A 161 7.37 14.41 -7.73
CA GLU A 161 6.69 13.70 -8.82
C GLU A 161 6.68 12.19 -8.56
N TRP A 162 5.55 11.54 -8.82
CA TRP A 162 5.40 10.10 -8.65
C TRP A 162 4.54 9.49 -9.76
N THR A 163 4.90 8.29 -10.19
CA THR A 163 4.11 7.47 -11.11
C THR A 163 4.43 6.01 -10.83
N ALA A 164 3.39 5.22 -10.50
CA ALA A 164 3.58 3.80 -10.24
C ALA A 164 3.84 3.02 -11.54
N PRO A 165 4.60 1.91 -11.49
CA PRO A 165 4.82 1.05 -12.65
C PRO A 165 3.49 0.51 -13.22
N ALA A 166 3.21 0.79 -14.49
CA ALA A 166 1.95 0.42 -15.14
C ALA A 166 1.70 -1.11 -15.11
N GLY A 167 2.74 -1.91 -15.33
CA GLY A 167 2.63 -3.38 -15.30
C GLY A 167 2.23 -3.94 -13.93
N ILE A 168 2.81 -3.41 -12.84
CA ILE A 168 2.45 -3.80 -11.47
C ILE A 168 1.05 -3.29 -11.15
N SER A 169 0.74 -2.05 -11.51
CA SER A 169 -0.58 -1.44 -11.32
C SER A 169 -1.69 -2.27 -11.99
N ALA A 170 -1.44 -2.78 -13.20
CA ALA A 170 -2.39 -3.65 -13.90
C ALA A 170 -2.66 -4.96 -13.15
N ARG A 171 -1.61 -5.60 -12.59
CA ARG A 171 -1.77 -6.81 -11.77
C ARG A 171 -2.52 -6.53 -10.46
N VAL A 172 -2.22 -5.43 -9.80
CA VAL A 172 -2.94 -4.99 -8.58
C VAL A 172 -4.42 -4.75 -8.88
N LEU A 173 -4.75 -4.02 -9.96
CA LEU A 173 -6.13 -3.83 -10.41
C LEU A 173 -6.83 -5.17 -10.68
N ALA A 174 -6.18 -6.04 -11.46
CA ALA A 174 -6.69 -7.36 -11.77
C ALA A 174 -6.93 -8.20 -10.50
N ARG A 175 -6.08 -8.10 -9.47
CA ARG A 175 -6.19 -8.87 -8.22
C ARG A 175 -7.20 -8.30 -7.23
N LEU A 176 -7.32 -6.97 -7.12
CA LEU A 176 -8.03 -6.29 -6.03
C LEU A 176 -9.30 -5.54 -6.45
N PHE A 177 -9.41 -5.11 -7.70
CA PHE A 177 -10.50 -4.26 -8.19
C PHE A 177 -11.22 -4.91 -9.39
N PRO A 178 -12.10 -5.90 -9.17
CA PRO A 178 -12.70 -6.70 -10.25
C PRO A 178 -13.59 -5.88 -11.19
N ALA A 179 -14.13 -4.76 -10.71
CA ALA A 179 -14.98 -3.87 -11.48
C ALA A 179 -14.20 -2.70 -12.13
N ALA A 180 -12.87 -2.64 -11.97
CA ALA A 180 -12.08 -1.58 -12.59
C ALA A 180 -12.05 -1.76 -14.12
N PRO A 181 -12.08 -0.64 -14.88
CA PRO A 181 -11.96 -0.70 -16.33
C PRO A 181 -10.59 -1.26 -16.74
N THR A 182 -10.59 -2.05 -17.81
CA THR A 182 -9.37 -2.68 -18.37
C THR A 182 -8.93 -2.03 -19.69
N ASP A 183 -9.66 -1.03 -20.16
CA ASP A 183 -9.45 -0.31 -21.42
C ASP A 183 -8.73 1.04 -21.24
N THR A 184 -8.27 1.33 -20.02
CA THR A 184 -7.60 2.58 -19.63
C THR A 184 -6.20 2.31 -19.05
N ASP A 185 -5.36 3.34 -19.02
CA ASP A 185 -4.01 3.23 -18.47
C ASP A 185 -4.05 2.77 -17.00
N PRO A 186 -3.26 1.74 -16.59
CA PRO A 186 -3.41 1.13 -15.27
C PRO A 186 -3.16 2.05 -14.09
N TRP A 187 -2.18 2.96 -14.16
CA TRP A 187 -1.88 3.86 -13.03
C TRP A 187 -2.99 4.90 -12.79
N PRO A 188 -3.45 5.67 -13.80
CA PRO A 188 -4.63 6.53 -13.65
C PRO A 188 -5.87 5.76 -13.20
N THR A 189 -6.05 4.52 -13.67
CA THR A 189 -7.16 3.66 -13.24
C THR A 189 -7.06 3.28 -11.77
N LEU A 190 -5.87 2.98 -11.26
CA LEU A 190 -5.64 2.68 -9.85
C LEU A 190 -5.88 3.91 -8.97
N LEU A 191 -5.46 5.09 -9.40
CA LEU A 191 -5.79 6.35 -8.71
C LEU A 191 -7.30 6.58 -8.64
N TRP A 192 -8.02 6.39 -9.75
CA TRP A 192 -9.47 6.49 -9.77
C TRP A 192 -10.14 5.45 -8.85
N ALA A 193 -9.70 4.19 -8.90
CA ALA A 193 -10.24 3.10 -8.10
C ALA A 193 -10.02 3.30 -6.59
N THR A 194 -9.01 4.08 -6.21
CA THR A 194 -8.66 4.44 -4.82
C THR A 194 -9.12 5.85 -4.43
N GLY A 195 -9.97 6.50 -5.24
CA GLY A 195 -10.55 7.81 -4.96
C GLY A 195 -9.60 9.00 -5.07
N ARG A 196 -8.40 8.81 -5.65
CA ARG A 196 -7.31 9.80 -5.72
C ARG A 196 -7.19 10.52 -7.07
N GLY A 197 -8.06 10.20 -8.02
CA GLY A 197 -8.04 10.81 -9.35
C GLY A 197 -9.34 10.66 -10.11
N ASP A 198 -9.49 11.48 -11.15
CA ASP A 198 -10.53 11.33 -12.16
C ASP A 198 -10.09 10.37 -13.25
N LEU A 199 -11.05 9.69 -13.86
CA LEU A 199 -10.84 8.87 -15.05
C LEU A 199 -11.82 9.32 -16.14
N PRO A 200 -11.34 9.84 -17.29
CA PRO A 200 -12.23 10.38 -18.33
C PRO A 200 -13.33 9.40 -18.74
N GLY A 201 -14.57 9.89 -18.76
CA GLY A 201 -15.75 9.08 -19.10
C GLY A 201 -16.22 8.12 -18.01
N ARG A 202 -15.67 8.20 -16.79
CA ARG A 202 -16.09 7.39 -15.64
C ARG A 202 -16.48 8.31 -14.48
N GLU A 203 -17.61 8.01 -13.84
CA GLU A 203 -17.97 8.67 -12.58
C GLU A 203 -17.00 8.22 -11.48
N ARG A 204 -16.75 9.09 -10.48
CA ARG A 204 -15.94 8.70 -9.32
C ARG A 204 -16.67 7.62 -8.52
N PRO A 205 -15.97 6.62 -7.97
CA PRO A 205 -16.57 5.66 -7.05
C PRO A 205 -17.17 6.40 -5.85
N ALA A 206 -18.39 6.03 -5.44
CA ALA A 206 -19.05 6.63 -4.28
C ALA A 206 -18.29 6.35 -2.97
N GLU A 207 -17.70 5.15 -2.89
CA GLU A 207 -16.77 4.73 -1.86
C GLU A 207 -15.67 3.91 -2.56
N TRP A 208 -14.43 4.03 -2.10
CA TRP A 208 -13.35 3.16 -2.58
C TRP A 208 -13.14 2.01 -1.59
N ARG A 209 -13.00 0.80 -2.13
CA ARG A 209 -12.72 -0.44 -1.41
C ARG A 209 -12.09 -1.44 -2.38
N TRP A 210 -11.17 -2.26 -1.90
CA TRP A 210 -10.70 -3.43 -2.64
C TRP A 210 -11.32 -4.75 -2.14
N TYR A 211 -11.03 -5.84 -2.85
CA TYR A 211 -11.49 -7.19 -2.52
C TYR A 211 -10.28 -8.11 -2.30
N SER A 212 -9.96 -8.34 -1.02
CA SER A 212 -8.74 -9.08 -0.61
C SER A 212 -8.84 -10.59 -0.86
N ALA A 213 -10.04 -11.16 -0.81
CA ALA A 213 -10.25 -12.59 -0.97
C ALA A 213 -9.61 -13.13 -2.26
N PRO A 214 -9.02 -14.35 -2.23
CA PRO A 214 -8.60 -15.04 -3.45
C PRO A 214 -9.76 -15.10 -4.44
N ARG A 215 -9.42 -15.06 -5.72
CA ARG A 215 -10.40 -15.24 -6.80
C ARG A 215 -10.29 -16.66 -7.33
N ASP A 216 -11.44 -17.21 -7.72
CA ASP A 216 -11.53 -18.50 -8.40
C ASP A 216 -10.93 -18.45 -9.81
#